data_AF-A0A838BH44-F1
#
_entry.id   AF-A0A838BH44-F1
#
_cell.length_a   1.000
_cell.length_b   1.000
_cell.length_c   1.000
_cell.angle_alpha   90.00
_cell.angle_beta   90.00
_cell.angle_gamma   90.00
#
_symmetry.space_group_name_H-M   'P 1'
#
loop_
_entity.id
_entity.type
_entity.pdbx_description
1 polymer ?
#
loop_
_entity_poly.entity_id
_entity_poly.type
_entity_poly.pdbx_seq_one_letter_code
_entity_poly.pdbx_strand_id
1 'polypeptide(L)'
;MSRSLPTIAAIVTFLACFAEPSVAQEPQGQSWPEVKCARYRKAWSDALAHRGMKGLSQEFVARHDDFLASGCTAKGDVCPRSAEELDLANMMVVAAMNAGTASTFPPFACRK
;
A
#
# COMPACT_ATOMS: atom_id res chain seq x y z
N MET A 1 -29.18 -67.52 46.51
CA MET A 1 -29.09 -66.48 47.54
C MET A 1 -27.92 -65.56 47.19
N SER A 2 -28.16 -64.25 47.28
CA SER A 2 -27.24 -63.07 47.26
C SER A 2 -26.16 -63.01 46.17
N ARG A 3 -26.35 -62.26 45.07
CA ARG A 3 -26.09 -60.80 44.91
C ARG A 3 -24.74 -60.33 45.45
N SER A 4 -23.86 -59.88 44.54
CA SER A 4 -23.10 -58.62 44.63
C SER A 4 -22.30 -58.35 43.36
N LEU A 5 -22.78 -57.43 42.53
CA LEU A 5 -21.99 -56.68 41.53
C LEU A 5 -21.45 -55.42 42.21
N PRO A 6 -20.18 -55.06 41.99
CA PRO A 6 -19.74 -53.66 41.91
C PRO A 6 -19.40 -53.36 40.43
N THR A 7 -20.05 -52.45 39.71
CA THR A 7 -19.94 -50.97 39.79
C THR A 7 -18.45 -50.57 39.85
N ILE A 8 -17.79 -49.91 38.89
CA ILE A 8 -17.95 -48.54 38.35
C ILE A 8 -16.91 -48.50 37.20
N ALA A 9 -17.32 -48.40 35.93
CA ALA A 9 -17.55 -47.17 35.17
C ALA A 9 -16.28 -46.34 34.84
N ALA A 10 -16.01 -46.28 33.54
CA ALA A 10 -15.42 -45.15 32.79
C ALA A 10 -14.05 -44.62 33.24
N ILE A 11 -12.99 -45.14 32.61
CA ILE A 11 -11.75 -44.38 32.40
C ILE A 11 -12.08 -43.28 31.39
N VAL A 12 -12.37 -42.09 31.88
CA VAL A 12 -12.46 -40.87 31.05
C VAL A 12 -11.03 -40.47 30.70
N THR A 13 -10.56 -40.90 29.54
CA THR A 13 -9.32 -40.37 28.96
C THR A 13 -9.58 -38.91 28.60
N PHE A 14 -9.16 -38.00 29.47
CA PHE A 14 -9.20 -36.57 29.24
C PHE A 14 -8.23 -36.26 28.09
N LEU A 15 -8.74 -36.27 26.86
CA LEU A 15 -8.02 -35.80 25.68
C LEU A 15 -7.80 -34.29 25.88
N ALA A 16 -6.65 -33.92 26.44
CA ALA A 16 -6.22 -32.55 26.47
C ALA A 16 -6.07 -32.07 25.02
N CYS A 17 -7.08 -31.36 24.52
CA CYS A 17 -6.95 -30.55 23.32
C CYS A 17 -5.88 -29.49 23.60
N PHE A 18 -4.64 -29.79 23.25
CA PHE A 18 -3.64 -28.77 23.02
C PHE A 18 -4.14 -27.97 21.81
N ALA A 19 -4.88 -26.90 22.07
CA ALA A 19 -5.13 -25.88 21.08
C ALA A 19 -3.77 -25.22 20.83
N GLU A 20 -3.05 -25.70 19.82
CA GLU A 20 -1.92 -24.96 19.28
C GLU A 20 -2.45 -23.59 18.87
N PRO A 21 -1.83 -22.49 19.31
CA PRO A 21 -2.20 -21.18 18.81
C PRO A 21 -1.90 -21.18 17.31
N SER A 22 -2.94 -21.31 16.51
CA SER A 22 -2.89 -21.17 15.07
C SER A 22 -2.58 -19.69 14.77
N VAL A 23 -1.29 -19.38 14.64
CA VAL A 23 -0.85 -18.14 14.03
C VAL A 23 -1.32 -18.14 12.58
N ALA A 24 -2.38 -17.38 12.31
CA ALA A 24 -2.80 -17.11 10.94
C ALA A 24 -1.63 -16.41 10.24
N GLN A 25 -0.91 -17.13 9.38
CA GLN A 25 0.03 -16.51 8.45
C GLN A 25 -0.84 -15.80 7.41
N GLU A 26 -1.07 -14.50 7.61
CA GLU A 26 -1.53 -13.66 6.51
C GLU A 26 -0.56 -13.90 5.35
N PRO A 27 -1.05 -14.20 4.13
CA PRO A 27 -0.18 -14.18 2.96
C PRO A 27 0.62 -12.89 3.02
N GLN A 28 1.92 -12.92 2.69
CA GLN A 28 2.73 -11.70 2.60
C GLN A 28 2.22 -10.86 1.42
N GLY A 29 1.04 -10.28 1.56
CA GLY A 29 0.45 -9.34 0.64
C GLY A 29 1.24 -8.05 0.71
N GLN A 30 1.16 -7.27 -0.38
CA GLN A 30 1.80 -5.98 -0.43
C GLN A 30 1.34 -5.11 0.75
N SER A 31 2.30 -4.47 1.40
CA SER A 31 1.97 -3.51 2.45
C SER A 31 1.12 -2.38 1.86
N TRP A 32 0.25 -1.76 2.66
CA TRP A 32 -0.56 -0.65 2.16
C TRP A 32 0.28 0.47 1.49
N PRO A 33 1.45 0.88 2.02
CA PRO A 33 2.37 1.79 1.33
C PRO A 33 2.78 1.31 -0.07
N GLU A 34 3.11 0.03 -0.24
CA GLU A 34 3.44 -0.55 -1.55
C GLU A 34 2.27 -0.47 -2.53
N VAL A 35 1.06 -0.80 -2.06
CA VAL A 35 -0.17 -0.69 -2.86
C VAL A 35 -0.40 0.75 -3.31
N LYS A 36 -0.22 1.73 -2.42
CA LYS A 36 -0.34 3.16 -2.77
C LYS A 36 0.69 3.57 -3.82
N CYS A 37 1.95 3.17 -3.65
CA CYS A 37 2.99 3.51 -4.62
C CYS A 37 2.75 2.86 -5.99
N ALA A 38 2.29 1.61 -6.02
CA ALA A 38 1.92 0.93 -7.25
C ALA A 38 0.78 1.64 -8.00
N ARG A 39 -0.27 2.03 -7.28
CA ARG A 39 -1.40 2.82 -7.84
C ARG A 39 -0.92 4.17 -8.38
N TYR A 40 -0.07 4.85 -7.63
CA TYR A 40 0.45 6.16 -8.01
C TYR A 40 1.37 6.10 -9.24
N ARG A 41 2.25 5.10 -9.31
CA ARG A 41 3.10 4.85 -10.48
C ARG A 41 2.27 4.62 -11.73
N LYS A 42 1.18 3.85 -11.61
CA LYS A 42 0.24 3.65 -12.72
C LYS A 42 -0.41 4.97 -13.15
N ALA A 43 -0.87 5.79 -12.20
CA ALA A 43 -1.43 7.10 -12.52
C ALA A 43 -0.43 8.01 -13.25
N TRP A 44 0.85 7.97 -12.85
CA TRP A 44 1.91 8.73 -13.53
C TRP A 44 2.10 8.28 -14.98
N SER A 45 2.22 6.97 -15.22
CA SER A 45 2.35 6.45 -16.59
C SER A 45 1.13 6.76 -17.44
N ASP A 46 -0.08 6.63 -16.88
CA ASP A 46 -1.33 6.90 -17.60
C ASP A 46 -1.44 8.40 -17.95
N ALA A 47 -1.06 9.29 -17.04
CA ALA A 47 -1.09 10.73 -17.27
C ALA A 47 -0.11 11.17 -18.36
N LEU A 48 1.13 10.64 -18.34
CA LEU A 48 2.11 10.90 -19.40
C LEU A 48 1.67 10.35 -20.75
N ALA A 49 1.10 9.15 -20.78
CA ALA A 49 0.59 8.54 -22.01
C ALA A 49 -0.58 9.35 -22.60
N HIS A 50 -1.46 9.88 -21.75
CA HIS A 50 -2.64 10.63 -22.20
C HIS A 50 -2.29 12.04 -22.69
N ARG A 51 -1.46 12.78 -21.94
CA ARG A 51 -1.22 14.21 -22.20
C ARG A 51 0.08 14.49 -22.97
N GLY A 52 1.00 13.52 -23.01
CA GLY A 52 2.32 13.65 -23.62
C GLY A 52 3.36 14.37 -22.75
N MET A 53 4.52 14.65 -23.35
CA MET A 53 5.70 15.23 -22.67
C MET A 53 5.91 16.72 -22.98
N LYS A 54 5.08 17.31 -23.86
CA LYS A 54 5.25 18.71 -24.29
C LYS A 54 5.10 19.66 -23.09
N GLY A 55 6.04 20.61 -22.96
CA GLY A 55 6.03 21.61 -21.89
C GLY A 55 6.62 21.13 -20.56
N LEU A 56 7.17 19.91 -20.51
CA LEU A 56 7.87 19.39 -19.34
C LEU A 56 9.36 19.55 -19.42
N SER A 57 9.93 20.09 -18.34
CA SER A 57 11.35 20.02 -18.13
C SER A 57 11.79 18.60 -17.80
N GLN A 58 13.01 18.27 -18.22
CA GLN A 58 13.65 17.02 -17.83
C GLN A 58 13.83 16.93 -16.31
N GLU A 59 14.07 18.06 -15.63
CA GLU A 59 14.22 18.10 -14.18
C GLU A 59 12.92 17.68 -13.47
N PHE A 60 11.76 18.18 -13.91
CA PHE A 60 10.47 17.81 -13.31
C PHE A 60 10.20 16.30 -13.43
N VAL A 61 10.42 15.74 -14.62
CA VAL A 61 10.23 14.31 -14.88
C VAL A 61 11.22 13.48 -14.06
N ALA A 62 12.51 13.83 -14.08
CA ALA A 62 13.54 13.10 -13.35
C ALA A 62 13.29 13.08 -11.84
N ARG A 63 12.94 14.23 -11.24
CA ARG A 63 12.62 14.29 -9.80
C ARG A 63 11.39 13.47 -9.44
N HIS A 64 10.41 13.40 -10.34
CA HIS A 64 9.25 12.54 -10.14
C HIS A 64 9.63 11.06 -10.22
N ASP A 65 10.45 10.69 -11.19
CA ASP A 65 10.95 9.33 -11.35
C ASP A 65 11.81 8.91 -10.15
N ASP A 66 12.62 9.81 -9.58
CA ASP A 66 13.37 9.58 -8.34
C ASP A 66 12.44 9.30 -7.14
N PHE A 67 11.35 10.05 -7.01
CA PHE A 67 10.33 9.78 -6.00
C PHE A 67 9.72 8.38 -6.18
N LEU A 68 9.37 8.01 -7.41
CA LEU A 68 8.86 6.67 -7.69
C LEU A 68 9.91 5.59 -7.40
N ALA A 69 11.18 5.81 -7.77
CA ALA A 69 12.27 4.89 -7.51
C ALA A 69 12.53 4.68 -5.99
N SER A 70 12.25 5.69 -5.17
CA SER A 70 12.31 5.57 -3.70
C SER A 70 11.23 4.68 -3.08
N GLY A 71 10.30 4.13 -3.88
CA GLY A 71 9.11 3.46 -3.34
C GLY A 71 8.06 4.45 -2.83
N CYS A 72 8.05 5.67 -3.37
CA CYS A 72 7.15 6.75 -2.97
C CYS A 72 7.31 7.16 -1.48
N THR A 73 8.51 7.04 -0.91
CA THR A 73 8.81 7.38 0.50
C THR A 73 9.73 8.57 0.67
N ALA A 74 10.38 9.04 -0.41
CA ALA A 74 11.19 10.26 -0.36
C ALA A 74 10.31 11.47 0.01
N LYS A 75 10.91 12.44 0.72
CA LYS A 75 10.24 13.71 0.98
C LYS A 75 9.93 14.40 -0.34
N GLY A 76 8.70 14.93 -0.49
CA GLY A 76 8.30 15.70 -1.66
C GLY A 76 9.28 16.84 -1.96
N ASP A 77 9.73 16.91 -3.21
CA ASP A 77 10.62 17.94 -3.76
C ASP A 77 10.45 18.08 -5.28
N VAL A 78 9.27 17.75 -5.80
CA VAL A 78 8.93 17.92 -7.22
C VAL A 78 8.20 19.26 -7.35
N CYS A 79 8.94 20.32 -7.66
CA CYS A 79 8.36 21.66 -7.84
C CYS A 79 8.02 21.89 -9.32
N PRO A 80 6.73 22.10 -9.68
CA PRO A 80 6.37 22.54 -11.04
C PRO A 80 6.84 23.99 -11.28
N ARG A 81 7.43 24.23 -12.45
CA ARG A 81 8.03 25.51 -12.88
C ARG A 81 7.42 26.06 -14.17
N SER A 82 6.52 25.31 -14.82
CA SER A 82 5.72 25.76 -15.96
C SER A 82 4.22 25.53 -15.71
N ALA A 83 3.38 26.14 -16.54
CA ALA A 83 1.94 25.90 -16.51
C ALA A 83 1.63 24.42 -16.82
N GLU A 84 2.33 23.84 -17.78
CA GLU A 84 2.16 22.44 -18.18
C GLU A 84 2.61 21.46 -17.09
N GLU A 85 3.63 21.79 -16.31
CA GLU A 85 4.04 21.01 -15.14
C GLU A 85 3.03 21.12 -14.00
N LEU A 86 2.50 22.33 -13.76
CA LEU A 86 1.48 22.57 -12.75
C LEU A 86 0.18 21.82 -13.09
N ASP A 87 -0.22 21.83 -14.35
CA ASP A 87 -1.40 21.09 -14.82
C ASP A 87 -1.25 19.58 -14.60
N LEU A 88 -0.07 19.00 -14.88
CA LEU A 88 0.17 17.60 -14.55
C LEU A 88 0.21 17.35 -13.04
N ALA A 89 0.82 18.24 -12.26
CA ALA A 89 0.80 18.10 -10.81
C ALA A 89 -0.63 18.07 -10.26
N ASN A 90 -1.50 18.96 -10.75
CA ASN A 90 -2.92 19.00 -10.39
C ASN A 90 -3.66 17.71 -10.79
N MET A 91 -3.44 17.21 -12.01
CA MET A 91 -4.00 15.92 -12.46
C MET A 91 -3.58 14.78 -11.53
N MET A 92 -2.30 14.74 -11.15
CA MET A 92 -1.75 13.70 -10.27
C MET A 92 -2.30 13.80 -8.85
N VAL A 93 -2.54 15.00 -8.32
CA VAL A 93 -3.20 15.19 -7.02
C VAL A 93 -4.62 14.63 -7.06
N VAL A 94 -5.40 14.94 -8.10
CA VAL A 94 -6.76 14.41 -8.26
C VAL A 94 -6.75 12.88 -8.40
N ALA A 95 -5.82 12.32 -9.18
CA ALA A 95 -5.65 10.88 -9.32
C ALA A 95 -5.33 10.22 -7.95
N ALA A 96 -4.44 10.84 -7.17
CA ALA A 96 -4.11 10.35 -5.83
C ALA A 96 -5.32 10.38 -4.88
N MET A 97 -6.16 11.43 -4.94
CA MET A 97 -7.41 11.52 -4.18
C MET A 97 -8.38 10.40 -4.58
N ASN A 98 -8.60 10.19 -5.87
CA ASN A 98 -9.49 9.14 -6.39
C ASN A 98 -9.01 7.73 -6.03
N ALA A 99 -7.70 7.53 -5.88
CA ALA A 99 -7.10 6.24 -5.51
C ALA A 99 -7.12 5.96 -3.99
N GLY A 100 -7.65 6.88 -3.17
CA GLY A 100 -7.61 6.77 -1.70
C GLY A 100 -6.21 7.03 -1.11
N THR A 101 -5.37 7.76 -1.84
CA THR A 101 -3.97 8.09 -1.48
C THR A 101 -3.76 9.59 -1.31
N ALA A 102 -4.79 10.29 -0.82
CA ALA A 102 -4.79 11.73 -0.59
C ALA A 102 -3.82 12.16 0.54
N SER A 103 -3.75 13.47 0.80
CA SER A 103 -2.88 14.14 1.78
C SER A 103 -1.44 14.32 1.29
N THR A 104 -0.44 14.19 2.17
CA THR A 104 0.98 14.47 1.93
C THR A 104 1.71 13.46 1.05
N PHE A 105 0.98 12.56 0.40
CA PHE A 105 1.55 11.47 -0.36
C PHE A 105 2.13 11.90 -1.73
N PRO A 106 1.46 12.72 -2.57
CA PRO A 106 2.08 13.22 -3.79
C PRO A 106 3.36 14.02 -3.51
N PRO A 107 4.38 13.96 -4.39
CA PRO A 107 5.70 14.50 -4.11
C PRO A 107 5.83 16.01 -4.39
N PHE A 108 4.71 16.70 -4.62
CA PHE A 108 4.72 18.08 -5.08
C PHE A 108 4.98 19.04 -3.92
N ALA A 109 6.15 19.69 -3.96
CA ALA A 109 6.53 20.72 -3.03
C ALA A 109 7.56 21.65 -3.68
N CYS A 110 7.46 22.94 -3.41
CA CYS A 110 8.43 23.95 -3.82
C CYS A 110 9.15 24.48 -2.58
N ARG A 111 10.42 24.09 -2.42
CA ARG A 111 11.27 24.62 -1.35
C ARG A 111 11.86 25.95 -1.77
N LYS A 112 12.04 26.85 -0.80
CA LYS A 112 12.67 28.16 -0.98
C LYS A 112 14.19 28.03 -1.04
#